data_AF-A0A816CHC2-F1
#
_entry.id   AF-A0A816CHC2-F1
#
_cell.length_a   1.000
_cell.length_b   1.000
_cell.length_c   1.000
_cell.angle_alpha   90.00
_cell.angle_beta   90.00
_cell.angle_gamma   90.00
#
_symmetry.space_group_name_H-M   'P 1'
#
loop_
_entity.id
_entity.type
_entity.pdbx_description
1 polymer ?
#
loop_
_entity_poly.entity_id
_entity_poly.type
_entity_poly.pdbx_seq_one_letter_code
_entity_poly.pdbx_strand_id
1 'polypeptide(L)'
;TLTGTDLATLILNPGVYNFTTSAITLSGNLTLNGTGPFVFQISTTFITSNNCHIILLNGATASHIYFQVGSSITIGTGCIINGLLLAGTSITVNGATVNGGLYAKDAAVTITQSSIILAVTPYCYIGPTVVTVPDYTTCSTVHHSAGSHRVNIIHFVLLALAIAFSTITV
;
A
#
# COMPACT_ATOMS: atom_id res chain seq x y z
N THR A 1 -2.75 20.37 3.73
CA THR A 1 -1.86 20.15 2.57
C THR A 1 -0.44 20.33 3.04
N LEU A 2 0.44 19.36 2.80
CA LEU A 2 1.87 19.50 3.11
C LEU A 2 2.55 20.10 1.87
N THR A 3 3.29 21.19 2.05
CA THR A 3 4.04 21.86 0.97
C THR A 3 5.49 21.44 1.05
N GLY A 4 5.80 20.26 0.51
CA GLY A 4 7.15 19.71 0.49
C GLY A 4 7.21 18.58 -0.52
N THR A 5 8.37 18.42 -1.16
CA THR A 5 8.59 17.34 -2.13
C THR A 5 9.13 16.08 -1.47
N ASP A 6 9.49 16.11 -0.18
CA ASP A 6 10.11 14.98 0.52
C ASP A 6 9.40 14.66 1.84
N LEU A 7 9.14 13.39 2.07
CA LEU A 7 8.48 12.86 3.27
C LEU A 7 9.48 12.50 4.38
N ALA A 8 10.78 12.55 4.10
CA ALA A 8 11.81 12.24 5.08
C ALA A 8 11.69 13.13 6.33
N THR A 9 11.97 12.54 7.50
CA THR A 9 11.93 13.16 8.85
C THR A 9 10.54 13.54 9.36
N LEU A 10 9.48 13.39 8.55
CA LEU A 10 8.13 13.69 8.99
C LEU A 10 7.64 12.62 9.99
N ILE A 11 6.93 13.11 11.02
CA ILE A 11 6.10 12.30 11.91
C ILE A 11 4.66 12.73 11.66
N LEU A 12 3.87 11.81 11.13
CA LEU A 12 2.49 12.06 10.74
C LEU A 12 1.55 11.28 11.65
N ASN A 13 0.42 11.88 12.01
CA ASN A 13 -0.70 11.21 12.64
C ASN A 13 -1.71 10.73 11.58
N PRO A 14 -2.72 9.92 11.92
CA PRO A 14 -3.73 9.52 10.95
C PRO A 14 -4.38 10.72 10.26
N GLY A 15 -4.61 10.62 8.95
CA GLY A 15 -5.15 11.70 8.15
C GLY A 15 -4.98 11.52 6.64
N VAL A 16 -5.45 12.53 5.90
CA VAL A 16 -5.32 12.62 4.44
C VAL A 16 -4.29 13.69 4.07
N TYR A 17 -3.33 13.32 3.24
CA TYR A 17 -2.18 14.13 2.84
C TYR A 17 -2.17 14.31 1.32
N ASN A 18 -2.49 15.52 0.87
CA ASN A 18 -2.63 15.85 -0.55
C ASN A 18 -1.39 16.55 -1.09
N PHE A 19 -0.89 16.07 -2.22
CA PHE A 19 0.27 16.58 -2.97
C PHE A 19 -0.11 16.74 -4.44
N THR A 20 -0.46 17.96 -4.83
CA THR A 20 -1.18 18.22 -6.09
C THR A 20 -0.30 18.67 -7.25
N THR A 21 0.93 19.13 -7.00
CA THR A 21 1.71 19.86 -8.02
C THR A 21 3.07 19.25 -8.34
N SER A 22 3.60 18.36 -7.49
CA SER A 22 4.97 17.86 -7.63
C SER A 22 5.06 16.37 -7.40
N ALA A 23 6.10 15.76 -7.99
CA ALA A 23 6.53 14.43 -7.58
C ALA A 23 6.95 14.48 -6.11
N ILE A 24 6.67 13.40 -5.39
CA ILE A 24 7.01 13.25 -3.98
C ILE A 24 8.08 12.18 -3.84
N THR A 25 9.05 12.49 -2.98
CA THR A 25 10.14 11.59 -2.63
C THR A 25 10.00 11.10 -1.19
N LEU A 26 10.49 9.90 -0.92
CA LEU A 26 10.88 9.48 0.42
C LEU A 26 12.39 9.24 0.40
N SER A 27 13.17 10.25 0.82
CA SER A 27 14.63 10.17 0.80
C SER A 27 15.24 9.50 2.04
N GLY A 28 14.44 9.26 3.08
CA GLY A 28 14.85 8.71 4.37
C GLY A 28 13.67 8.08 5.12
N ASN A 29 13.53 8.39 6.41
CA ASN A 29 12.49 7.78 7.24
C ASN A 29 11.25 8.66 7.35
N LEU A 30 10.08 8.07 7.11
CA LEU A 30 8.76 8.63 7.41
C LEU A 30 8.16 7.86 8.58
N THR A 31 7.72 8.56 9.63
CA THR A 31 7.09 7.93 10.79
C THR A 31 5.59 8.16 10.77
N LEU A 32 4.81 7.07 10.87
CA LEU A 32 3.35 7.10 10.96
C LEU A 32 2.93 6.68 12.37
N ASN A 33 2.24 7.56 13.07
CA ASN A 33 2.04 7.49 14.51
C ASN A 33 0.54 7.55 14.86
N GLY A 34 -0.06 6.37 15.07
CA GLY A 34 -1.44 6.22 15.52
C GLY A 34 -2.22 5.12 14.80
N THR A 35 -3.35 4.71 15.37
CA THR A 35 -4.17 3.56 14.95
C THR A 35 -5.12 3.82 13.77
N GLY A 36 -5.19 5.05 13.28
CA GLY A 36 -6.11 5.45 12.20
C GLY A 36 -5.52 5.33 10.79
N PRO A 37 -6.33 5.66 9.76
CA PRO A 37 -5.90 5.58 8.38
C PRO A 37 -4.92 6.71 8.01
N PHE A 38 -3.98 6.38 7.13
CA PHE A 38 -3.08 7.33 6.48
C PHE A 38 -3.29 7.26 4.98
N VAL A 39 -3.73 8.35 4.37
CA VAL A 39 -4.00 8.41 2.94
C VAL A 39 -3.11 9.46 2.30
N PHE A 40 -2.20 9.04 1.44
CA PHE A 40 -1.35 9.92 0.64
C PHE A 40 -1.93 10.01 -0.76
N GLN A 41 -2.45 11.18 -1.11
CA GLN A 41 -2.96 11.48 -2.46
C GLN A 41 -1.90 12.29 -3.20
N ILE A 42 -1.23 11.65 -4.15
CA ILE A 42 -0.12 12.22 -4.91
C ILE A 42 -0.57 12.30 -6.36
N SER A 43 -0.76 13.51 -6.90
CA SER A 43 -1.30 13.69 -8.25
C SER A 43 -0.34 13.24 -9.36
N THR A 44 0.96 13.14 -9.06
CA THR A 44 1.99 12.75 -10.03
C THR A 44 2.69 11.47 -9.59
N THR A 45 4.02 11.51 -9.39
CA THR A 45 4.89 10.36 -9.17
C THR A 45 5.30 10.26 -7.70
N PHE A 46 5.45 9.04 -7.19
CA PHE A 46 6.07 8.77 -5.88
C PHE A 46 7.36 7.98 -6.08
N ILE A 47 8.47 8.49 -5.54
CA ILE A 47 9.80 7.90 -5.72
C ILE A 47 10.46 7.73 -4.35
N THR A 48 11.21 6.66 -4.14
CA THR A 48 12.06 6.56 -2.96
C THR A 48 13.54 6.60 -3.34
N SER A 49 14.36 7.11 -2.43
CA SER A 49 15.79 6.84 -2.47
C SER A 49 16.06 5.38 -2.08
N ASN A 50 17.33 5.01 -1.96
CA ASN A 50 17.72 3.75 -1.32
C ASN A 50 17.76 3.91 0.21
N ASN A 51 17.61 2.81 0.95
CA ASN A 51 17.69 2.74 2.41
C ASN A 51 16.70 3.70 3.12
N CYS A 52 15.45 3.65 2.67
CA CYS A 52 14.35 4.47 3.17
C CYS A 52 13.32 3.63 3.94
N HIS A 53 12.67 4.17 4.96
CA HIS A 53 11.74 3.38 5.79
C HIS A 53 10.46 4.13 6.13
N ILE A 54 9.32 3.43 6.03
CA ILE A 54 8.07 3.85 6.68
C ILE A 54 7.99 3.15 8.04
N ILE A 55 8.16 3.91 9.11
CA ILE A 55 8.17 3.41 10.48
C ILE A 55 6.77 3.54 11.07
N LEU A 56 6.25 2.46 11.65
CA LEU A 56 4.92 2.41 12.25
C LEU A 56 5.02 2.48 13.78
N LEU A 57 4.35 3.43 14.40
CA LEU A 57 4.29 3.60 15.85
C LEU A 57 2.86 3.66 16.38
N ASN A 58 2.71 3.38 17.67
CA ASN A 58 1.46 3.53 18.43
C ASN A 58 0.24 2.89 17.75
N GLY A 59 0.41 1.66 17.29
CA GLY A 59 -0.66 0.87 16.68
C GLY A 59 -0.97 1.18 15.22
N ALA A 60 -0.14 1.96 14.53
CA ALA A 60 -0.18 2.07 13.09
C ALA A 60 0.05 0.69 12.43
N THR A 61 -0.72 0.38 11.40
CA THR A 61 -0.67 -0.91 10.69
C THR A 61 -0.64 -0.69 9.19
N ALA A 62 0.14 -1.50 8.48
CA ALA A 62 0.31 -1.39 7.02
C ALA A 62 -1.00 -1.49 6.23
N SER A 63 -2.00 -2.21 6.76
CA SER A 63 -3.31 -2.35 6.14
C SER A 63 -4.19 -1.10 6.18
N HIS A 64 -3.82 -0.09 6.99
CA HIS A 64 -4.51 1.20 7.07
C HIS A 64 -3.73 2.35 6.41
N ILE A 65 -2.69 2.03 5.62
CA ILE A 65 -1.85 3.02 4.95
C ILE A 65 -2.04 2.87 3.45
N TYR A 66 -2.38 3.98 2.78
CA TYR A 66 -2.73 4.00 1.37
C TYR A 66 -1.93 5.09 0.67
N PHE A 67 -1.24 4.71 -0.41
CA PHE A 67 -0.60 5.64 -1.33
C PHE A 67 -1.34 5.59 -2.65
N GLN A 68 -2.12 6.62 -2.95
CA GLN A 68 -2.73 6.83 -4.26
C GLN A 68 -1.83 7.77 -5.05
N VAL A 69 -1.35 7.31 -6.20
CA VAL A 69 -0.36 7.99 -7.02
C VAL A 69 -0.89 8.09 -8.45
N GLY A 70 -0.98 9.31 -8.98
CA GLY A 70 -1.61 9.58 -10.26
C GLY A 70 -0.85 9.02 -11.45
N SER A 71 0.48 8.90 -11.36
CA SER A 71 1.33 8.25 -12.36
C SER A 71 1.95 6.96 -11.81
N SER A 72 3.26 6.95 -11.56
CA SER A 72 4.02 5.75 -11.23
C SER A 72 4.64 5.81 -9.84
N ILE A 73 4.92 4.64 -9.30
CA ILE A 73 5.66 4.45 -8.04
C ILE A 73 6.99 3.76 -8.35
N THR A 74 8.09 4.31 -7.85
CA THR A 74 9.43 3.70 -7.96
C THR A 74 10.06 3.57 -6.58
N ILE A 75 10.32 2.33 -6.15
CA ILE A 75 10.92 2.01 -4.86
C ILE A 75 12.36 1.52 -5.07
N GLY A 76 13.30 2.24 -4.46
CA GLY A 76 14.74 1.95 -4.44
C GLY A 76 15.12 0.82 -3.47
N THR A 77 16.40 0.45 -3.49
CA THR A 77 16.93 -0.71 -2.75
C THR A 77 17.03 -0.45 -1.26
N GLY A 78 16.96 -1.52 -0.46
CA GLY A 78 17.07 -1.44 1.00
C GLY A 78 15.89 -0.76 1.70
N CYS A 79 14.85 -0.37 0.95
CA CYS A 79 13.69 0.27 1.55
C CYS A 79 12.75 -0.73 2.24
N ILE A 80 12.09 -0.27 3.30
CA ILE A 80 10.96 -0.97 3.94
C ILE A 80 9.72 -0.08 3.85
N ILE A 81 8.76 -0.48 3.02
CA ILE A 81 7.53 0.28 2.76
C ILE A 81 6.36 -0.44 3.42
N ASN A 82 5.54 0.31 4.15
CA ASN A 82 4.31 -0.17 4.77
C ASN A 82 3.12 0.55 4.14
N GLY A 83 2.23 -0.18 3.48
CA GLY A 83 1.02 0.38 2.86
C GLY A 83 0.59 -0.29 1.56
N LEU A 84 -0.66 -0.05 1.18
CA LEU A 84 -1.19 -0.36 -0.15
C LEU A 84 -0.78 0.73 -1.13
N LEU A 85 -0.06 0.35 -2.18
CA LEU A 85 0.46 1.22 -3.21
C LEU A 85 -0.42 1.12 -4.46
N LEU A 86 -1.08 2.21 -4.82
CA LEU A 86 -1.99 2.33 -5.95
C LEU A 86 -1.41 3.35 -6.94
N ALA A 87 -0.94 2.89 -8.08
CA ALA A 87 -0.37 3.72 -9.15
C ALA A 87 -1.31 3.77 -10.35
N GLY A 88 -1.53 4.97 -10.88
CA GLY A 88 -2.28 5.19 -12.13
C GLY A 88 -1.62 4.52 -13.33
N THR A 89 -0.29 4.44 -13.36
CA THR A 89 0.45 3.87 -14.49
C THR A 89 1.19 2.60 -14.12
N SER A 90 2.32 2.69 -13.42
CA SER A 90 3.20 1.53 -13.17
C SER A 90 3.76 1.53 -11.76
N ILE A 91 4.23 0.37 -11.31
CA ILE A 91 4.99 0.23 -10.06
C ILE A 91 6.30 -0.50 -10.36
N THR A 92 7.41 0.03 -9.87
CA THR A 92 8.72 -0.62 -9.94
C THR A 92 9.28 -0.76 -8.52
N VAL A 93 9.64 -1.97 -8.12
CA VAL A 93 10.26 -2.27 -6.82
C VAL A 93 11.57 -3.01 -7.06
N ASN A 94 12.68 -2.46 -6.54
CA ASN A 94 14.01 -3.04 -6.73
C ASN A 94 14.73 -3.21 -5.38
N GLY A 95 15.03 -4.43 -4.98
CA GLY A 95 15.79 -4.73 -3.76
C GLY A 95 15.15 -4.27 -2.45
N ALA A 96 13.82 -4.25 -2.34
CA ALA A 96 13.10 -3.68 -1.20
C ALA A 96 12.11 -4.68 -0.55
N THR A 97 11.63 -4.34 0.64
CA THR A 97 10.53 -5.04 1.31
C THR A 97 9.29 -4.16 1.32
N VAL A 98 8.17 -4.70 0.86
CA VAL A 98 6.86 -4.03 0.92
C VAL A 98 5.92 -4.88 1.77
N ASN A 99 5.45 -4.33 2.89
CA ASN A 99 4.34 -4.88 3.67
C ASN A 99 3.06 -4.17 3.21
N GLY A 100 2.23 -4.83 2.41
CA GLY A 100 1.08 -4.20 1.78
C GLY A 100 0.65 -4.87 0.49
N GLY A 101 0.26 -4.06 -0.50
CA GLY A 101 -0.15 -4.53 -1.81
C GLY A 101 0.28 -3.55 -2.90
N LEU A 102 0.49 -4.06 -4.12
CA LEU A 102 0.93 -3.27 -5.28
C LEU A 102 -0.13 -3.36 -6.37
N TYR A 103 -0.68 -2.21 -6.78
CA TYR A 103 -1.72 -2.11 -7.80
C TYR A 103 -1.35 -1.05 -8.83
N ALA A 104 -1.15 -1.47 -10.08
CA ALA A 104 -0.92 -0.59 -11.22
C ALA A 104 -2.12 -0.66 -12.16
N LYS A 105 -2.65 0.50 -12.58
CA LYS A 105 -3.85 0.57 -13.41
C LYS A 105 -3.54 0.40 -14.91
N ASP A 106 -2.65 1.21 -15.48
CA ASP A 106 -2.47 1.25 -16.95
C ASP A 106 -1.32 0.35 -17.46
N ALA A 107 -0.35 0.01 -16.60
CA ALA A 107 0.83 -0.74 -16.99
C ALA A 107 1.23 -1.78 -15.91
N ALA A 108 2.49 -2.24 -15.95
CA ALA A 108 2.95 -3.37 -15.16
C ALA A 108 3.41 -2.99 -13.74
N VAL A 109 3.36 -4.00 -12.86
CA VAL A 109 4.13 -4.05 -11.61
C VAL A 109 5.41 -4.86 -11.87
N THR A 110 6.57 -4.22 -11.75
CA THR A 110 7.89 -4.85 -11.91
C THR A 110 8.54 -5.03 -10.55
N ILE A 111 8.94 -6.27 -10.23
CA ILE A 111 9.50 -6.63 -8.93
C ILE A 111 10.83 -7.35 -9.17
N THR A 112 11.92 -6.77 -8.67
CA THR A 112 13.26 -7.33 -8.79
C THR A 112 13.89 -7.49 -7.41
N GLN A 113 14.33 -8.70 -7.08
CA GLN A 113 15.09 -9.00 -5.85
C GLN A 113 14.44 -8.46 -4.56
N SER A 114 13.11 -8.44 -4.52
CA SER A 114 12.31 -7.78 -3.49
C SER A 114 11.38 -8.77 -2.79
N SER A 115 10.93 -8.44 -1.59
CA SER A 115 9.97 -9.23 -0.81
C SER A 115 8.64 -8.48 -0.67
N ILE A 116 7.53 -9.11 -1.06
CA ILE A 116 6.19 -8.54 -0.92
C ILE A 116 5.41 -9.38 0.10
N ILE A 117 5.04 -8.77 1.22
CA ILE A 117 4.30 -9.40 2.31
C ILE A 117 2.90 -8.77 2.31
N LEU A 118 1.87 -9.57 2.04
CA LEU A 118 0.52 -9.06 1.97
C LEU A 118 0.04 -8.58 3.34
N ALA A 119 -0.27 -7.28 3.45
CA ALA A 119 -0.95 -6.76 4.63
C ALA A 119 -2.45 -7.00 4.48
N VAL A 120 -2.97 -8.04 5.13
CA VAL A 120 -4.41 -8.24 5.28
C VAL A 120 -4.86 -7.57 6.57
N THR A 121 -5.99 -6.89 6.53
CA THR A 121 -6.74 -6.70 7.77
C THR A 121 -7.23 -8.10 8.20
N PRO A 122 -7.04 -8.51 9.47
CA PRO A 122 -7.78 -9.65 9.98
C PRO A 122 -9.26 -9.25 9.94
N TYR A 123 -9.96 -9.63 8.88
CA TYR A 123 -11.40 -9.59 8.89
C TYR A 123 -11.86 -10.82 9.69
N CYS A 124 -12.63 -10.59 10.76
CA CYS A 124 -13.41 -11.65 11.35
C CYS A 124 -14.52 -11.97 10.37
N TYR A 125 -14.36 -13.03 9.58
CA TYR A 125 -15.47 -13.57 8.80
C TYR A 125 -16.44 -14.26 9.77
N ILE A 126 -17.39 -13.49 10.31
CA ILE A 126 -18.61 -14.06 10.84
C ILE A 126 -19.44 -14.54 9.64
N GLY A 127 -19.17 -15.78 9.21
CA GLY A 127 -20.02 -16.44 8.22
C GLY A 127 -21.48 -16.47 8.69
N PRO A 128 -22.45 -16.65 7.78
CA PRO A 128 -23.83 -16.87 8.21
C PRO A 128 -23.85 -18.09 9.15
N THR A 129 -24.43 -17.92 10.33
CA THR A 129 -24.55 -18.99 11.34
C THR A 129 -25.34 -20.16 10.77
N VAL A 130 -24.65 -21.24 10.39
CA VAL A 130 -25.27 -22.56 10.27
C VAL A 130 -24.39 -23.61 10.97
N VAL A 131 -24.87 -23.98 12.17
CA VAL A 131 -24.88 -25.32 12.80
C VAL A 131 -23.65 -26.24 12.61
N THR A 132 -22.96 -26.45 13.74
CA THR A 132 -22.17 -27.60 14.22
C THR A 132 -21.44 -28.51 13.22
N VAL A 133 -20.14 -28.28 13.05
CA VAL A 133 -19.10 -29.29 12.74
C VAL A 133 -17.83 -28.87 13.51
N PRO A 134 -17.03 -29.78 14.10
CA PRO A 134 -15.89 -29.39 14.95
C PRO A 134 -14.79 -28.72 14.12
N ASP A 135 -14.18 -27.73 14.77
CA ASP A 135 -13.15 -26.81 14.32
C ASP A 135 -12.13 -27.35 13.31
N TYR A 136 -11.89 -26.55 12.27
CA TYR A 136 -10.54 -26.33 11.76
C TYR A 136 -10.35 -24.85 11.45
N THR A 137 -9.78 -24.13 12.42
CA THR A 137 -9.35 -22.74 12.28
C THR A 137 -8.01 -22.70 11.54
N THR A 138 -8.01 -22.46 10.23
CA THR A 138 -6.78 -22.12 9.50
C THR A 138 -6.89 -20.72 8.93
N CYS A 139 -6.19 -19.77 9.56
CA CYS A 139 -5.88 -18.49 8.95
C CYS A 139 -4.87 -18.74 7.82
N SER A 140 -5.32 -18.71 6.57
CA SER A 140 -4.40 -18.88 5.43
C SER A 140 -3.68 -17.56 5.15
N THR A 141 -2.36 -17.53 5.36
CA THR A 141 -1.49 -16.49 4.81
C THR A 141 -1.20 -16.84 3.34
N VAL A 142 -1.73 -16.04 2.40
CA VAL A 142 -1.39 -16.22 0.97
C VAL A 142 -0.02 -15.61 0.73
N HIS A 143 1.03 -16.42 0.81
CA HIS A 143 2.38 -16.03 0.40
C HIS A 143 2.46 -16.15 -1.12
N HIS A 144 2.38 -15.02 -1.84
CA HIS A 144 2.54 -15.02 -3.29
C HIS A 144 4.04 -15.18 -3.62
N SER A 145 4.47 -16.43 -3.87
CA SER A 145 5.71 -16.70 -4.59
C SER A 145 5.49 -16.43 -6.08
N ALA A 146 6.49 -15.88 -6.75
CA ALA A 146 6.46 -15.53 -8.17
C ALA A 146 6.14 -16.76 -9.04
N GLY A 147 4.85 -16.95 -9.33
CA GLY A 147 4.34 -18.02 -10.17
C GLY A 147 2.89 -17.74 -10.52
N SER A 148 2.59 -17.60 -11.81
CA SER A 148 1.26 -17.23 -12.31
C SER A 148 0.20 -18.23 -11.83
N HIS A 149 -0.65 -17.81 -10.89
CA HIS A 149 -1.91 -18.48 -10.54
C HIS A 149 -3.05 -17.50 -10.79
N ARG A 150 -3.89 -17.82 -11.79
CA ARG A 150 -5.07 -17.04 -12.14
C ARG A 150 -6.20 -17.31 -11.14
N VAL A 151 -6.09 -16.75 -9.94
CA VAL A 151 -7.24 -16.57 -9.05
C VAL A 151 -7.97 -15.31 -9.51
N ASN A 152 -9.29 -15.37 -9.62
CA ASN A 152 -10.18 -14.37 -10.20
C ASN A 152 -10.32 -13.10 -9.31
N ILE A 153 -9.18 -12.46 -9.04
CA ILE A 153 -8.96 -11.25 -8.22
C ILE A 153 -9.43 -9.97 -8.94
N ILE A 154 -9.76 -10.09 -10.24
CA ILE A 154 -10.12 -9.00 -11.14
C ILE A 154 -11.43 -8.32 -10.71
N HIS A 155 -12.39 -9.02 -10.08
CA HIS A 155 -13.66 -8.39 -9.66
C HIS A 155 -13.56 -7.59 -8.35
N PHE A 156 -12.70 -8.00 -7.41
CA PHE A 156 -12.57 -7.32 -6.11
C PHE A 156 -11.62 -6.12 -6.18
N VAL A 157 -10.55 -6.24 -6.98
CA VAL A 157 -9.59 -5.14 -7.19
C VAL A 157 -10.18 -4.04 -8.08
N LEU A 158 -11.03 -4.38 -9.06
CA LEU A 158 -11.68 -3.38 -9.90
C LEU A 158 -12.75 -2.58 -9.13
N LEU A 159 -13.42 -3.17 -8.12
CA LEU A 159 -14.34 -2.44 -7.26
C LEU A 159 -13.59 -1.49 -6.29
N ALA A 160 -12.47 -1.94 -5.72
CA ALA A 160 -11.63 -1.08 -4.87
C ALA A 160 -10.96 0.06 -5.67
N LEU A 161 -10.52 -0.21 -6.90
CA LEU A 161 -9.95 0.80 -7.80
C LEU A 161 -11.06 1.73 -8.35
N ALA A 162 -12.26 1.22 -8.66
CA ALA A 162 -13.38 2.06 -9.08
C ALA A 162 -13.81 3.00 -7.95
N ILE A 163 -13.96 2.52 -6.71
CA ILE A 163 -14.31 3.37 -5.56
C ILE A 163 -13.21 4.42 -5.29
N ALA A 164 -11.93 4.07 -5.45
CA ALA A 164 -10.82 5.00 -5.25
C ALA A 164 -10.69 6.07 -6.35
N PHE A 165 -11.13 5.79 -7.58
CA PHE A 165 -11.02 6.72 -8.72
C PHE A 165 -12.32 7.45 -9.07
N SER A 166 -13.52 6.98 -8.68
CA SER A 166 -14.79 7.58 -9.12
C SER A 166 -15.50 8.50 -8.12
N THR A 167 -15.17 8.52 -6.82
CA THR A 167 -15.87 9.41 -5.86
C THR A 167 -15.01 9.83 -4.67
N ILE A 168 -14.17 10.86 -4.85
CA ILE A 168 -13.82 11.79 -3.78
C ILE A 168 -13.87 13.20 -4.37
N THR A 169 -15.09 13.67 -4.58
CA THR A 169 -15.38 15.11 -4.57
C THR A 169 -15.84 15.40 -3.15
N VAL A 170 -15.08 16.22 -2.42
CA VAL A 170 -15.62 16.96 -1.27
C VAL A 170 -16.26 18.22 -1.82
#